data_AF-A0AA38C8N9-F1
#
_entry.id   AF-A0AA38C8N9-F1
#
_cell.length_a   1.000
_cell.length_b   1.000
_cell.length_c   1.000
_cell.angle_alpha   90.00
_cell.angle_beta   90.00
_cell.angle_gamma   90.00
#
_symmetry.space_group_name_H-M   'P 1'
#
loop_
_entity.id
_entity.type
_entity.pdbx_description
1 polymer ?
#
loop_
_entity_poly.entity_id
_entity_poly.type
_entity_poly.pdbx_seq_one_letter_code
_entity_poly.pdbx_strand_id
1 'polypeptide(L)'
;MVTQSVAKNGLNWGKSLPVQSVQEMVRNDPQILPQRYIRTGDETPSPTTFSSGFDIPVIDMALISLQQEKTKLHMACQDWGFFQIVNHGIPESLLKRTKKAVGEFFELPLKEKKKYAQPPDDVEGYGQAYVVTEDQKLDWGDL
;
A
#
# COMPACT_ATOMS: atom_id res chain seq x y z
N MET A 1 34.80 -24.98 -27.27
CA MET A 1 33.93 -23.79 -27.35
C MET A 1 33.41 -23.55 -25.94
N VAL A 2 33.90 -22.48 -25.30
CA VAL A 2 33.60 -22.17 -23.91
C VAL A 2 32.24 -21.48 -23.87
N THR A 3 31.26 -22.07 -23.20
CA THR A 3 30.07 -21.32 -22.72
C THR A 3 30.20 -21.20 -21.21
N GLN A 4 30.73 -20.05 -20.79
CA GLN A 4 30.67 -19.63 -19.40
C GLN A 4 29.20 -19.50 -19.00
N SER A 5 28.80 -20.28 -17.99
CA SER A 5 27.62 -19.99 -17.19
C SER A 5 27.90 -18.67 -16.48
N VAL A 6 27.23 -17.61 -16.91
CA VAL A 6 27.19 -16.36 -16.17
C VAL A 6 26.34 -16.64 -14.93
N ALA A 7 27.00 -16.86 -13.80
CA ALA A 7 26.36 -16.82 -12.50
C ALA A 7 25.66 -15.46 -12.37
N LYS A 8 24.32 -15.47 -12.40
CA LYS A 8 23.55 -14.32 -11.96
C LYS A 8 23.74 -14.21 -10.45
N ASN A 9 24.75 -13.46 -10.03
CA ASN A 9 24.79 -12.87 -8.70
C ASN A 9 23.63 -11.86 -8.62
N GLY A 10 22.43 -12.39 -8.39
CA GLY A 10 21.20 -11.64 -8.24
C GLY A 10 21.09 -11.14 -6.81
N LEU A 11 21.31 -9.85 -6.65
CA LEU A 11 20.94 -9.06 -5.49
C LEU A 11 19.49 -9.43 -5.04
N ASN A 12 19.30 -9.91 -3.81
CA ASN A 12 18.05 -10.48 -3.23
C ASN A 12 16.89 -9.46 -3.03
N TRP A 13 16.67 -8.51 -3.96
CA TRP A 13 15.56 -7.56 -3.85
C TRP A 13 14.28 -8.22 -4.37
N GLY A 14 13.41 -8.70 -3.48
CA GLY A 14 12.09 -9.24 -3.84
C GLY A 14 11.65 -10.46 -3.05
N LYS A 15 12.58 -11.17 -2.42
CA LYS A 15 12.23 -12.34 -1.58
C LYS A 15 11.38 -11.94 -0.40
N SER A 16 10.16 -12.47 -0.36
CA SER A 16 9.21 -12.29 0.73
C SER A 16 8.74 -13.65 1.22
N LEU A 17 8.75 -13.85 2.54
CA LEU A 17 8.17 -15.03 3.15
C LEU A 17 6.65 -15.03 2.91
N PRO A 18 6.04 -16.19 2.59
CA PRO A 18 4.60 -16.25 2.36
C PRO A 18 3.84 -15.93 3.65
N VAL A 19 2.89 -15.01 3.56
CA VAL A 19 2.02 -14.62 4.67
C VAL A 19 0.58 -15.03 4.34
N GLN A 20 -0.14 -15.49 5.37
CA GLN A 20 -1.56 -15.79 5.24
C GLN A 20 -2.37 -14.52 4.96
N SER A 21 -3.35 -14.61 4.06
CA SER A 21 -4.29 -13.52 3.81
C SER A 21 -5.02 -13.12 5.11
N VAL A 22 -4.99 -11.83 5.42
CA VAL A 22 -5.71 -11.23 6.54
C VAL A 22 -7.22 -11.39 6.34
N GLN A 23 -7.71 -11.21 5.11
CA GLN A 23 -9.13 -11.40 4.79
C GLN A 23 -9.61 -12.82 5.12
N GLU A 24 -8.82 -13.84 4.76
CA GLU A 24 -9.15 -15.24 5.07
C GLU A 24 -9.05 -15.55 6.56
N MET A 25 -8.09 -14.95 7.27
CA MET A 25 -7.97 -15.07 8.72
C MET A 25 -9.23 -14.55 9.41
N VAL A 26 -9.70 -13.36 9.05
CA VAL A 26 -10.92 -12.74 9.58
C VAL A 26 -12.17 -13.55 9.21
N ARG A 27 -12.26 -14.09 7.99
CA ARG A 27 -13.38 -14.94 7.56
C ARG A 27 -13.47 -16.23 8.38
N ASN A 28 -12.34 -16.79 8.79
CA ASN A 28 -12.29 -18.02 9.58
C ASN A 28 -12.58 -17.75 11.06
N ASP A 29 -11.91 -16.78 11.67
CA ASP A 29 -12.19 -16.34 13.04
C ASP A 29 -11.79 -14.87 13.25
N PRO A 30 -12.75 -13.94 13.35
CA PRO A 30 -12.47 -12.51 13.52
C PRO A 30 -11.96 -12.15 14.92
N GLN A 31 -12.00 -13.06 15.89
CA GLN A 31 -11.52 -12.81 17.26
C GLN A 31 -10.03 -13.12 17.44
N ILE A 32 -9.41 -13.82 16.48
CA ILE A 32 -8.00 -14.19 16.55
C ILE A 32 -7.15 -13.07 15.94
N LEU A 33 -6.30 -12.46 16.77
CA LEU A 33 -5.25 -11.53 16.35
C LEU A 33 -3.87 -12.13 16.63
N PRO A 34 -3.13 -12.61 15.61
CA PRO A 34 -1.80 -13.19 15.81
C PRO A 34 -0.78 -12.16 16.30
N GLN A 35 0.22 -12.63 17.06
CA GLN A 35 1.27 -11.78 17.66
C GLN A 35 2.05 -10.91 16.65
N ARG A 36 2.14 -11.35 15.39
CA ARG A 36 2.81 -10.60 14.32
C ARG A 36 2.06 -9.32 13.92
N TYR A 37 0.79 -9.16 14.27
CA TYR A 37 0.00 -7.97 13.94
C TYR A 37 -0.18 -7.01 15.13
N ILE A 38 0.22 -7.44 16.34
CA ILE A 38 0.11 -6.62 17.55
C ILE A 38 1.30 -5.66 17.60
N ARG A 39 1.03 -4.36 17.52
CA ARG A 39 2.01 -3.29 17.75
C ARG A 39 2.13 -3.04 19.26
N THR A 40 3.34 -2.84 19.77
CA THR A 40 3.60 -2.64 21.21
C THR A 40 4.27 -1.30 21.48
N GLY A 41 3.99 -0.72 22.65
CA GLY A 41 4.71 0.45 23.18
C GLY A 41 4.78 1.63 22.19
N ASP A 42 6.02 2.03 21.87
CA ASP A 42 6.37 3.20 21.04
C ASP A 42 5.88 3.12 19.57
N GLU A 43 5.40 1.95 19.11
CA GLU A 43 4.79 1.77 17.78
C GLU A 43 3.31 2.15 17.73
N THR A 44 2.67 2.31 18.88
CA THR A 44 1.31 2.82 18.94
C THR A 44 1.37 4.35 18.92
N PRO A 45 0.59 5.02 18.06
CA PRO A 45 0.54 6.47 18.12
C PRO A 45 0.13 6.84 19.55
N SER A 46 0.96 7.68 20.20
CA SER A 46 0.54 8.39 21.40
C SER A 46 -0.84 8.98 21.10
N PRO A 47 -1.81 8.94 22.04
CA PRO A 47 -3.11 9.57 21.83
C PRO A 47 -2.88 11.06 21.58
N THR A 48 -2.64 11.41 20.32
CA THR A 48 -2.34 12.75 19.89
C THR A 48 -3.61 13.51 20.12
N THR A 49 -3.53 14.55 20.94
CA THR A 49 -4.42 15.69 20.88
C THR A 49 -4.46 16.10 19.41
N PHE A 50 -5.51 15.69 18.69
CA PHE A 50 -5.78 16.21 17.36
C PHE A 50 -5.95 17.71 17.55
N SER A 51 -4.88 18.47 17.24
CA SER A 51 -4.95 19.90 17.11
C SER A 51 -6.01 20.18 16.04
N SER A 52 -7.14 20.73 16.44
CA SER A 52 -8.30 21.02 15.58
C SER A 52 -8.03 22.21 14.64
N GLY A 53 -6.82 22.34 14.10
CA GLY A 53 -6.37 23.54 13.38
C GLY A 53 -5.43 23.29 12.21
N PHE A 54 -5.18 22.03 11.83
CA PHE A 54 -4.33 21.73 10.68
C PHE A 54 -5.12 20.92 9.65
N ASP A 55 -5.74 21.63 8.70
CA ASP A 55 -6.37 21.03 7.54
C ASP A 55 -5.31 20.66 6.49
N ILE A 56 -5.33 19.41 6.02
CA ILE A 56 -4.45 18.93 4.95
C ILE A 56 -4.66 19.83 3.71
N PRO A 57 -3.58 20.40 3.10
CA PRO A 57 -3.72 21.26 1.94
C PRO A 57 -4.46 20.56 0.79
N VAL A 58 -5.36 21.28 0.13
CA VAL A 58 -6.09 20.80 -1.06
C VAL A 58 -5.65 21.61 -2.27
N ILE A 59 -5.12 20.96 -3.30
CA ILE A 59 -4.64 21.60 -4.53
C ILE A 59 -5.67 21.42 -5.64
N ASP A 60 -6.13 22.52 -6.23
CA ASP A 60 -7.06 22.54 -7.37
C ASP A 60 -6.28 22.54 -8.69
N MET A 61 -6.28 21.40 -9.39
CA MET A 61 -5.54 21.28 -10.64
C MET A 61 -6.11 22.11 -11.78
N ALA A 62 -7.37 22.51 -11.73
CA ALA A 62 -7.93 23.42 -12.73
C ALA A 62 -7.32 24.82 -12.63
N LEU A 63 -6.77 25.18 -11.45
CA LEU A 63 -6.17 26.48 -11.16
C LEU A 63 -4.63 26.46 -11.17
N ILE A 64 -4.00 25.32 -11.49
CA ILE A 64 -2.54 25.15 -11.39
C ILE A 64 -1.74 26.09 -12.29
N SER A 65 -2.36 26.71 -13.29
CA SER A 65 -1.74 27.74 -14.13
C SER A 65 -1.55 29.07 -13.38
N LEU A 66 -2.39 29.35 -12.39
CA LEU A 66 -2.35 30.55 -11.56
C LEU A 66 -1.19 30.47 -10.56
N GLN A 67 -0.49 31.60 -10.36
CA GLN A 67 0.63 31.66 -9.44
C GLN A 67 0.24 31.32 -8.00
N GLN A 68 -0.95 31.74 -7.57
CA GLN A 68 -1.46 31.44 -6.23
C GLN A 68 -1.49 29.92 -5.94
N GLU A 69 -2.01 29.13 -6.89
CA GLU A 69 -2.13 27.68 -6.70
C GLU A 69 -0.78 26.97 -6.79
N LYS A 70 0.14 27.48 -7.63
CA LYS A 70 1.54 27.00 -7.65
C LYS A 70 2.26 27.28 -6.33
N THR A 71 2.08 28.47 -5.77
CA THR A 71 2.63 28.82 -4.45
C THR A 71 2.05 27.92 -3.37
N LYS A 72 0.74 27.65 -3.41
CA LYS A 72 0.07 26.72 -2.49
C LYS A 72 0.65 25.30 -2.59
N LEU A 73 0.83 24.79 -3.80
CA LEU A 73 1.46 23.48 -4.02
C LEU A 73 2.90 23.46 -3.50
N HIS A 74 3.68 24.51 -3.75
CA HIS A 74 5.05 24.62 -3.25
C HIS A 74 5.09 24.59 -1.72
N MET A 75 4.23 25.35 -1.04
CA MET A 75 4.11 25.34 0.42
C MET A 75 3.64 23.98 0.95
N ALA A 76 2.68 23.33 0.29
CA ALA A 76 2.25 21.98 0.68
C ALA A 76 3.39 20.95 0.57
N CYS A 77 4.20 21.02 -0.48
CA CYS A 77 5.38 20.17 -0.61
C CYS A 77 6.43 20.43 0.48
N GLN A 78 6.68 21.70 0.81
CA GLN A 78 7.73 22.09 1.76
C GLN A 78 7.32 21.86 3.22
N ASP A 79 6.12 22.28 3.59
CA ASP A 79 5.69 22.36 4.99
C ASP A 79 4.95 21.10 5.43
N TRP A 80 4.30 20.39 4.50
CA TRP A 80 3.50 19.20 4.82
C TRP A 80 4.08 17.89 4.28
N GLY A 81 4.60 17.89 3.05
CA GLY A 81 4.97 16.65 2.34
C GLY A 81 3.77 15.79 1.91
N PHE A 82 2.54 16.26 2.16
CA PHE A 82 1.29 15.59 1.79
C PHE A 82 0.16 16.60 1.52
N PHE A 83 -0.67 16.32 0.51
CA PHE A 83 -1.80 17.16 0.14
C PHE A 83 -2.82 16.36 -0.68
N GLN A 84 -4.06 16.84 -0.71
CA GLN A 84 -5.11 16.30 -1.57
C GLN A 84 -5.14 17.06 -2.89
N ILE A 85 -5.63 16.41 -3.95
CA ILE A 85 -5.81 17.03 -5.26
C ILE A 85 -7.27 16.93 -5.67
N VAL A 86 -7.85 18.04 -6.13
CA VAL A 86 -9.19 18.12 -6.71
C VAL A 86 -9.14 18.65 -8.15
N ASN A 87 -10.22 18.45 -8.90
CA ASN A 87 -10.33 18.85 -10.31
C ASN A 87 -9.15 18.36 -11.18
N HIS A 88 -8.59 17.19 -10.84
CA HIS A 88 -7.43 16.58 -11.49
C HIS A 88 -7.66 16.11 -12.94
N GLY A 89 -8.85 16.32 -13.51
CA GLY A 89 -9.18 15.95 -14.89
C GLY A 89 -9.40 14.45 -15.14
N ILE A 90 -9.27 13.60 -14.12
CA ILE A 90 -9.54 12.16 -14.24
C ILE A 90 -11.06 11.96 -14.13
N PRO A 91 -11.71 11.29 -15.12
CA PRO A 91 -13.15 11.08 -15.09
C PRO A 91 -13.60 10.31 -13.85
N GLU A 92 -14.64 10.80 -13.17
CA GLU A 92 -15.21 10.14 -11.99
C GLU A 92 -15.68 8.71 -12.30
N SER A 93 -16.15 8.47 -13.53
CA SER A 93 -16.56 7.14 -13.99
C SER A 93 -15.39 6.14 -14.00
N LEU A 94 -14.17 6.58 -14.31
CA LEU A 94 -12.97 5.75 -14.26
C LEU A 94 -12.65 5.40 -12.80
N LEU A 95 -12.64 6.38 -11.90
CA LEU A 95 -12.41 6.16 -10.46
C LEU A 95 -13.42 5.15 -9.88
N LYS A 96 -14.71 5.28 -10.22
CA LYS A 96 -15.77 4.35 -9.80
C LYS A 96 -15.51 2.94 -10.32
N ARG A 97 -15.16 2.78 -11.59
CA ARG A 97 -14.85 1.45 -12.17
C ARG A 97 -13.60 0.83 -11.54
N THR A 98 -12.55 1.62 -11.29
CA THR A 98 -11.34 1.11 -10.63
C THR A 98 -11.63 0.62 -9.22
N LYS A 99 -12.35 1.42 -8.40
CA LYS A 99 -12.77 1.00 -7.05
C LYS A 99 -13.60 -0.28 -7.09
N LYS A 100 -14.55 -0.36 -8.03
CA LYS A 100 -15.39 -1.55 -8.22
C LYS A 100 -14.55 -2.77 -8.60
N ALA A 101 -13.65 -2.66 -9.57
CA ALA A 101 -12.82 -3.77 -10.04
C ALA A 101 -11.89 -4.30 -8.93
N VAL A 102 -11.30 -3.40 -8.12
CA VAL A 102 -10.49 -3.80 -6.95
C VAL A 102 -11.36 -4.52 -5.93
N GLY A 103 -12.53 -3.99 -5.59
CA GLY A 103 -13.48 -4.64 -4.68
C GLY A 103 -13.87 -6.05 -5.16
N GLU A 104 -14.28 -6.17 -6.42
CA GLU A 104 -14.66 -7.45 -7.04
C GLU A 104 -13.50 -8.45 -7.02
N PHE A 105 -12.25 -8.01 -7.25
CA PHE A 105 -11.08 -8.88 -7.15
C PHE A 105 -10.90 -9.47 -5.74
N PHE A 106 -11.02 -8.64 -4.69
CA PHE A 106 -10.90 -9.11 -3.31
C PHE A 106 -12.12 -9.92 -2.82
N GLU A 107 -13.25 -9.84 -3.51
CA GLU A 107 -14.41 -10.72 -3.29
C GLU A 107 -14.24 -12.12 -3.89
N LEU A 108 -13.33 -12.30 -4.87
CA LEU A 108 -13.07 -13.62 -5.45
C LEU A 108 -12.59 -14.64 -4.41
N PRO A 109 -12.86 -15.94 -4.62
CA PRO A 109 -12.30 -17.01 -3.79
C PRO A 109 -10.77 -16.95 -3.75
N LEU A 110 -10.16 -17.29 -2.61
CA LEU A 110 -8.70 -17.28 -2.44
C LEU A 110 -7.96 -18.03 -3.56
N LYS A 111 -8.50 -19.17 -4.00
CA LYS A 111 -7.92 -19.97 -5.09
C LYS A 111 -7.80 -19.18 -6.39
N GLU A 112 -8.77 -18.33 -6.70
CA GLU A 112 -8.77 -17.49 -7.90
C GLU A 112 -7.76 -16.35 -7.78
N LYS A 113 -7.71 -15.67 -6.62
CA LYS A 113 -6.70 -14.64 -6.34
C LYS A 113 -5.27 -15.20 -6.42
N LYS A 114 -5.05 -16.42 -5.90
CA LYS A 114 -3.75 -17.11 -5.93
C LYS A 114 -3.28 -17.56 -7.32
N LYS A 115 -4.10 -17.46 -8.37
CA LYS A 115 -3.62 -17.65 -9.76
C LYS A 115 -2.60 -16.58 -10.16
N TYR A 116 -2.65 -15.42 -9.49
CA TYR A 116 -1.72 -14.31 -9.67
C TYR A 116 -0.88 -14.08 -8.41
N ALA A 117 -0.56 -15.13 -7.66
CA ALA A 117 0.23 -15.00 -6.43
C ALA A 117 1.66 -14.51 -6.73
N GLN A 118 2.21 -13.72 -5.81
CA GLN A 118 3.61 -13.27 -5.86
C GLN A 118 4.57 -14.47 -5.93
N PRO A 119 5.42 -14.57 -6.96
CA PRO A 119 6.53 -15.51 -7.00
C PRO A 119 7.57 -15.22 -5.90
N PRO A 120 8.36 -16.21 -5.46
CA PRO A 120 9.35 -16.02 -4.38
C PRO A 120 10.43 -14.97 -4.64
N ASP A 121 10.73 -14.64 -5.90
CA ASP A 121 11.79 -13.71 -6.29
C ASP A 121 11.22 -12.41 -6.93
N ASP A 122 9.94 -12.12 -6.69
CA ASP A 122 9.21 -10.99 -7.30
C ASP A 122 8.23 -10.37 -6.29
N VAL A 123 7.86 -9.11 -6.50
CA VAL A 123 6.91 -8.34 -5.67
C VAL A 123 5.58 -8.13 -6.39
N GLU A 124 5.47 -8.48 -7.65
CA GLU A 124 4.23 -8.37 -8.42
C GLU A 124 3.28 -9.54 -8.13
N GLY A 125 1.99 -9.22 -8.00
CA GLY A 125 0.92 -10.19 -7.78
C GLY A 125 0.30 -10.10 -6.38
N TYR A 126 -0.57 -11.05 -6.07
CA TYR A 126 -1.29 -11.16 -4.80
C TYR A 126 -0.39 -11.76 -3.71
N GLY A 127 -0.15 -11.01 -2.64
CA GLY A 127 0.75 -11.41 -1.56
C GLY A 127 1.37 -10.22 -0.82
N GLN A 128 1.97 -10.51 0.34
CA GLN A 128 2.70 -9.50 1.09
C GLN A 128 4.11 -9.33 0.54
N ALA A 129 4.46 -8.09 0.19
CA ALA A 129 5.82 -7.75 -0.21
C ALA A 129 6.68 -7.38 1.02
N TYR A 130 7.99 -7.61 0.91
CA TYR A 130 9.01 -7.22 1.88
C TYR A 130 8.89 -7.87 3.28
N VAL A 131 8.46 -9.14 3.32
CA VAL A 131 8.47 -9.94 4.56
C VAL A 131 9.79 -10.71 4.65
N VAL A 132 10.71 -10.23 5.49
CA VAL A 132 12.10 -10.70 5.54
C VAL A 132 12.33 -11.71 6.66
N THR A 133 11.62 -11.59 7.78
CA THR A 133 11.79 -12.49 8.95
C THR A 133 10.45 -13.05 9.47
N GLU A 134 10.53 -14.16 10.20
CA GLU A 134 9.36 -14.85 10.76
C GLU A 134 8.74 -14.11 11.95
N ASP A 135 9.52 -13.29 12.64
CA ASP A 135 9.13 -12.47 13.78
C ASP A 135 8.72 -11.03 13.38
N GLN A 136 8.91 -10.66 12.11
CA GLN A 136 8.55 -9.35 11.58
C GLN A 136 7.07 -9.04 11.85
N LYS A 137 6.83 -7.81 12.32
CA LYS A 137 5.49 -7.24 12.47
C LYS A 137 4.88 -6.97 11.08
N LEU A 138 3.63 -7.39 10.92
CA LEU A 138 2.89 -7.35 9.67
C LEU A 138 1.78 -6.31 9.74
N ASP A 139 1.44 -5.74 8.58
CA ASP A 139 0.31 -4.82 8.45
C ASP A 139 -0.99 -5.59 8.29
N TRP A 140 -2.07 -5.01 8.80
CA TRP A 140 -3.41 -5.59 8.74
C TRP A 140 -4.10 -5.23 7.41
N GLY A 141 -3.60 -5.81 6.32
CA GLY A 141 -4.17 -5.63 4.98
C GLY A 141 -3.64 -6.68 4.03
N ASP A 142 -4.36 -6.92 2.93
CA ASP A 142 -3.90 -7.75 1.81
C ASP A 142 -3.52 -6.85 0.63
N LEU A 143 -2.53 -7.28 -0.16
CA LEU A 143 -2.02 -6.59 -1.35
C LEU A 143 -2.17 -7.48 -2.59
#